data_AF-A0A366D9Z2-F1
#
_entry.id   AF-A0A366D9Z2-F1
#
_cell.length_a   1.000
_cell.length_b   1.000
_cell.length_c   1.000
_cell.angle_alpha   90.00
_cell.angle_beta   90.00
_cell.angle_gamma   90.00
#
_symmetry.space_group_name_H-M   'P 1'
#
loop_
_entity.id
_entity.type
_entity.pdbx_description
1 polymer ?
#
loop_
_entity_poly.entity_id
_entity_poly.type
_entity_poly.pdbx_seq_one_letter_code
_entity_poly.pdbx_strand_id
1 'polypeptide(L)'
;MSDNDTPSPLANLITEAREGRLGLRIEPEDFVYIDRDCTRFLELIENMQREAEDIANIEASQWGIGADVPMLTSAQTLVSRFKEKAKGSDNSVYAVLDEHYKIVQDIQTLHNVIKDRYIAADAEFAQRVNALLERLPEHPTPIRAVPSQPGVTTASPQPEPLSP
;
A
#
# COMPACT_ATOMS: atom_id res chain seq x y z
N MET A 1 26.91 -15.53 10.98
CA MET A 1 26.79 -14.06 11.01
C MET A 1 27.12 -13.56 9.61
N SER A 2 26.12 -13.68 8.75
CA SER A 2 26.09 -13.06 7.43
C SER A 2 24.69 -12.50 7.36
N ASP A 3 24.53 -11.26 7.83
CA ASP A 3 23.35 -10.47 7.53
C ASP A 3 23.33 -10.37 6.01
N ASN A 4 22.43 -11.14 5.40
CA ASN A 4 22.26 -11.15 3.97
C ASN A 4 21.61 -9.80 3.64
N ASP A 5 22.44 -8.83 3.25
CA ASP A 5 22.10 -7.48 2.79
C ASP A 5 21.37 -7.55 1.43
N THR A 6 20.41 -8.48 1.33
CA THR A 6 19.55 -8.61 0.17
C THR A 6 18.57 -7.44 0.26
N PRO A 7 18.55 -6.54 -0.73
CA PRO A 7 17.60 -5.44 -0.78
C PRO A 7 16.18 -6.00 -0.57
N SER A 8 15.36 -5.31 0.22
CA SER A 8 13.99 -5.80 0.43
C SER A 8 13.27 -5.93 -0.92
N PRO A 9 12.40 -6.93 -1.10
CA PRO A 9 11.84 -7.29 -2.39
C PRO A 9 11.29 -6.12 -3.22
N LEU A 10 10.70 -5.11 -2.57
CA LEU A 10 10.12 -3.94 -3.24
C LEU A 10 10.87 -2.62 -2.95
N ALA A 11 12.12 -2.69 -2.48
CA ALA A 11 12.92 -1.50 -2.13
C ALA A 11 12.98 -0.44 -3.25
N ASN A 12 13.09 -0.88 -4.51
CA ASN A 12 13.10 0.01 -5.67
C ASN A 12 11.75 0.75 -5.84
N LEU A 13 10.62 0.04 -5.72
CA LEU A 13 9.30 0.65 -5.83
C LEU A 13 9.01 1.61 -4.69
N ILE A 14 9.43 1.27 -3.47
CA ILE A 14 9.33 2.16 -2.30
C ILE A 14 10.14 3.44 -2.57
N THR A 15 11.32 3.33 -3.15
CA THR A 15 12.16 4.47 -3.52
C THR A 15 11.48 5.33 -4.59
N GLU A 16 10.95 4.72 -5.66
CA GLU A 16 10.22 5.44 -6.70
C GLU A 16 8.97 6.17 -6.16
N ALA A 17 8.25 5.56 -5.22
CA ALA A 17 7.12 6.20 -4.54
C ALA A 17 7.56 7.39 -3.68
N ARG A 18 8.65 7.24 -2.91
CA ARG A 18 9.21 8.34 -2.10
C ARG A 18 9.63 9.51 -2.98
N GLU A 19 10.18 9.23 -4.14
CA GLU A 19 10.65 10.25 -5.09
C GLU A 19 9.53 10.77 -6.00
N GLY A 20 8.28 10.34 -5.80
CA GLY A 20 7.11 10.82 -6.54
C GLY A 20 7.06 10.36 -8.00
N ARG A 21 7.88 9.38 -8.39
CA ARG A 21 7.88 8.79 -9.74
C ARG A 21 6.83 7.71 -9.92
N LEU A 22 6.31 7.17 -8.82
CA LEU A 22 5.23 6.19 -8.82
C LEU A 22 3.91 6.86 -8.39
N GLY A 23 2.89 6.78 -9.24
CA GLY A 23 1.54 7.25 -8.96
C GLY A 23 0.53 6.12 -9.14
N LEU A 24 -0.28 5.86 -8.11
CA LEU A 24 -1.34 4.87 -8.14
C LEU A 24 -2.69 5.58 -8.05
N ARG A 25 -3.63 5.32 -8.96
CA ARG A 25 -5.01 5.83 -8.84
C ARG A 25 -5.81 4.86 -8.00
N ILE A 26 -6.21 5.29 -6.81
CA ILE A 26 -6.86 4.48 -5.79
C ILE A 26 -7.76 5.38 -4.93
N GLU A 27 -8.85 4.83 -4.41
CA GLU A 27 -9.77 5.58 -3.53
C GLU A 27 -9.19 5.67 -2.09
N PRO A 28 -9.47 6.74 -1.33
CA PRO A 28 -8.99 6.87 0.04
C PRO A 28 -9.35 5.68 0.95
N GLU A 29 -10.54 5.13 0.77
CA GLU A 29 -11.06 3.99 1.52
C GLU A 29 -10.19 2.74 1.30
N ASP A 30 -9.71 2.54 0.07
CA ASP A 30 -8.88 1.39 -0.29
C ASP A 30 -7.51 1.45 0.41
N PHE A 31 -6.91 2.63 0.60
CA PHE A 31 -5.66 2.75 1.38
C PHE A 31 -5.84 2.25 2.81
N VAL A 32 -6.98 2.57 3.44
CA VAL A 32 -7.28 2.15 4.81
C VAL A 32 -7.51 0.65 4.86
N TYR A 33 -8.24 0.08 3.89
CA TYR A 33 -8.51 -1.35 3.86
C TYR A 33 -7.25 -2.18 3.56
N ILE A 34 -6.42 -1.75 2.62
CA ILE A 34 -5.15 -2.42 2.30
C ILE A 34 -4.24 -2.42 3.53
N ASP A 35 -4.05 -1.28 4.20
CA ASP A 35 -3.18 -1.21 5.38
C ASP A 35 -3.67 -2.10 6.54
N ARG A 36 -4.99 -2.09 6.79
CA ARG A 36 -5.64 -2.98 7.77
C ARG A 36 -5.41 -4.45 7.42
N ASP A 37 -5.62 -4.83 6.16
CA ASP A 37 -5.54 -6.22 5.73
C ASP A 37 -4.08 -6.71 5.67
N CYS A 38 -3.13 -5.84 5.30
CA CYS A 38 -1.69 -6.09 5.49
C CYS A 38 -1.36 -6.38 6.96
N THR A 39 -1.82 -5.54 7.88
CA THR A 39 -1.58 -5.73 9.33
C THR A 39 -2.10 -7.09 9.81
N ARG A 40 -3.34 -7.45 9.46
CA ARG A 40 -3.93 -8.75 9.80
C ARG A 40 -3.16 -9.91 9.20
N PHE A 41 -2.67 -9.76 7.98
CA PHE A 41 -1.91 -10.81 7.30
C PHE A 41 -0.53 -11.01 7.94
N LEU A 42 0.15 -9.93 8.33
CA LEU A 42 1.40 -9.98 9.09
C LEU A 42 1.19 -10.68 10.45
N GLU A 43 0.15 -10.32 11.20
CA GLU A 43 -0.20 -10.99 12.46
C GLU A 43 -0.47 -12.49 12.27
N LEU A 44 -1.18 -12.86 11.20
CA LEU A 44 -1.43 -14.26 10.86
C LEU A 44 -0.12 -15.01 10.56
N ILE A 45 0.78 -14.40 9.80
CA ILE A 45 2.12 -14.96 9.54
C ILE A 45 2.86 -15.21 10.85
N GLU A 46 2.93 -14.21 11.73
CA GLU A 46 3.61 -14.35 13.01
C GLU A 46 3.02 -15.47 13.87
N ASN A 47 1.69 -15.60 13.90
CA ASN A 47 1.03 -16.68 14.64
C ASN A 47 1.44 -18.06 14.09
N MET A 48 1.45 -18.23 12.76
CA MET A 48 1.89 -19.49 12.14
C MET A 48 3.40 -19.75 12.36
N GLN A 49 4.23 -18.71 12.38
CA GLN A 49 5.65 -18.84 12.71
C GLN A 49 5.86 -19.28 14.16
N ARG A 50 5.06 -18.79 15.12
CA ARG A 50 5.09 -19.26 16.50
C ARG A 50 4.69 -20.73 16.60
N GLU A 51 3.64 -21.16 15.89
CA GLU A 51 3.26 -22.58 15.84
C GLU A 51 4.38 -23.47 15.25
N ALA A 52 5.03 -23.00 14.18
CA ALA A 52 6.16 -23.71 13.60
C ALA A 52 7.35 -23.78 14.57
N GLU A 53 7.62 -22.72 15.31
CA GLU A 53 8.62 -22.71 16.38
C GLU A 53 8.27 -23.66 17.52
N ASP A 54 7.01 -23.67 17.96
CA ASP A 54 6.53 -24.57 19.00
C ASP A 54 6.77 -26.03 18.58
N ILE A 55 6.37 -26.41 17.35
CA ILE A 55 6.62 -27.75 16.79
C ILE A 55 8.12 -28.09 16.78
N ALA A 56 8.96 -27.14 16.35
CA ALA A 56 10.40 -27.30 16.30
C ALA A 56 11.04 -27.42 17.70
N ASN A 57 10.35 -27.01 18.75
CA ASN A 57 10.83 -27.04 20.14
C ASN A 57 10.23 -28.18 20.97
N ILE A 58 9.25 -28.94 20.46
CA ILE A 58 8.69 -30.11 21.17
C ILE A 58 9.80 -31.13 21.45
N GLU A 59 9.92 -31.52 22.73
CA GLU A 59 10.87 -32.54 23.17
C GLU A 59 10.47 -33.92 22.68
N ALA A 60 11.44 -34.78 22.34
CA ALA A 60 11.17 -36.10 21.73
C ALA A 60 10.19 -36.95 22.55
N SER A 61 10.25 -36.87 23.88
CA SER A 61 9.35 -37.59 24.80
C SER A 61 7.90 -37.11 24.75
N GLN A 62 7.65 -35.87 24.35
CA GLN A 62 6.31 -35.27 24.30
C GLN A 62 5.53 -35.68 23.04
N TRP A 63 6.19 -36.24 22.03
CA TRP A 63 5.53 -36.69 20.80
C TRP A 63 4.66 -37.94 20.99
N GLY A 64 4.82 -38.69 22.10
CA GLY A 64 3.98 -39.85 22.40
C GLY A 64 4.17 -41.06 21.47
N ILE A 65 5.19 -41.05 20.60
CA ILE A 65 5.49 -42.12 19.63
C ILE A 65 6.77 -42.89 19.98
N GLY A 66 7.34 -42.67 21.17
CA GLY A 66 8.57 -43.31 21.62
C GLY A 66 9.83 -42.78 20.94
N ALA A 67 9.83 -41.52 20.48
CA ALA A 67 11.00 -40.90 19.86
C ALA A 67 12.16 -40.66 20.84
N ASP A 68 11.90 -40.74 22.14
CA ASP A 68 12.88 -40.75 23.23
C ASP A 68 13.51 -42.14 23.47
N VAL A 69 12.96 -43.21 22.89
CA VAL A 69 13.48 -44.58 23.01
C VAL A 69 14.56 -44.83 21.94
N PRO A 70 15.82 -45.12 22.30
CA PRO A 70 16.92 -45.26 21.34
C PRO A 70 16.71 -46.33 20.26
N MET A 71 16.00 -47.41 20.59
CA MET A 71 15.72 -48.52 19.67
C MET A 71 14.66 -48.19 18.60
N LEU A 72 13.86 -47.14 18.80
CA LEU A 72 12.77 -46.75 17.90
C LEU A 72 13.25 -45.69 16.90
N THR A 73 14.12 -46.10 15.98
CA THR A 73 14.77 -45.20 15.00
C THR A 73 13.80 -44.54 14.03
N SER A 74 12.68 -45.20 13.69
CA SER A 74 11.63 -44.63 12.83
C SER A 74 10.92 -43.45 13.51
N ALA A 75 10.64 -43.56 14.82
CA ALA A 75 10.02 -42.49 15.60
C ALA A 75 10.94 -41.25 15.67
N GLN A 76 12.23 -41.46 15.94
CA GLN A 76 13.24 -40.38 15.92
C GLN A 76 13.33 -39.71 14.55
N THR A 77 13.30 -40.50 13.47
CA THR A 77 13.37 -39.99 12.10
C THR A 77 12.16 -39.11 11.79
N LEU A 78 10.95 -39.54 12.16
CA LEU A 78 9.73 -38.74 11.96
C LEU A 78 9.82 -37.41 12.72
N VAL A 79 10.15 -37.44 14.02
CA VAL A 79 10.30 -36.21 14.82
C VAL A 79 11.33 -35.28 14.21
N SER A 80 12.49 -35.79 13.81
CA SER A 80 13.53 -34.99 13.16
C SER A 80 13.02 -34.31 11.89
N ARG A 81 12.25 -35.02 11.05
CA ARG A 81 11.67 -34.45 9.82
C ARG A 81 10.63 -33.38 10.10
N PHE A 82 9.78 -33.56 11.11
CA PHE A 82 8.82 -32.54 11.51
C PHE A 82 9.52 -31.28 12.02
N LYS A 83 10.52 -31.42 12.90
CA LYS A 83 11.29 -30.28 13.42
C LYS A 83 12.06 -29.56 12.30
N GLU A 84 12.66 -30.32 11.39
CA GLU A 84 13.33 -29.79 10.18
C GLU A 84 12.35 -28.99 9.31
N LYS A 85 11.17 -29.55 8.99
CA LYS A 85 10.16 -28.85 8.17
C LYS A 85 9.49 -27.67 8.87
N ALA A 86 9.46 -27.65 10.21
CA ALA A 86 8.86 -26.56 10.95
C ALA A 86 9.76 -25.31 10.97
N LYS A 87 11.02 -25.43 11.42
CA LYS A 87 11.97 -24.29 11.52
C LYS A 87 13.43 -24.64 11.20
N GLY A 88 13.75 -25.90 10.93
CA GLY A 88 15.14 -26.39 10.84
C GLY A 88 15.81 -26.31 9.46
N SER A 89 15.16 -25.75 8.44
CA SER A 89 15.69 -25.66 7.07
C SER A 89 15.30 -24.34 6.38
N ASP A 90 16.02 -23.99 5.31
CA ASP A 90 15.73 -22.81 4.47
C ASP A 90 14.38 -22.91 3.74
N ASN A 91 13.83 -24.13 3.61
CA ASN A 91 12.50 -24.38 3.05
C ASN A 91 11.48 -24.79 4.12
N SER A 92 11.76 -24.48 5.38
CA SER A 92 10.84 -24.72 6.48
C SER A 92 9.64 -23.78 6.41
N VAL A 93 8.56 -24.13 7.11
CA VAL A 93 7.38 -23.28 7.22
C VAL A 93 7.77 -21.90 7.75
N TYR A 94 8.58 -21.85 8.81
CA TYR A 94 9.07 -20.60 9.38
C TYR A 94 9.82 -19.73 8.36
N ALA A 95 10.78 -20.33 7.62
CA ALA A 95 11.62 -19.60 6.68
C ALA A 95 10.83 -19.05 5.48
N VAL A 96 9.92 -19.86 4.92
CA VAL A 96 9.03 -19.40 3.84
C VAL A 96 8.12 -18.28 4.32
N LEU A 97 7.55 -18.42 5.52
CA LEU A 97 6.71 -17.38 6.10
C LEU A 97 7.47 -16.07 6.37
N ASP A 98 8.76 -16.14 6.73
CA ASP A 98 9.62 -14.96 6.91
C ASP A 98 9.83 -14.19 5.60
N GLU A 99 10.03 -14.90 4.49
CA GLU A 99 10.11 -14.29 3.16
C GLU A 99 8.77 -13.61 2.79
N HIS A 100 7.66 -14.29 3.01
CA HIS A 100 6.33 -13.73 2.78
C HIS A 100 6.04 -12.52 3.68
N TYR A 101 6.50 -12.53 4.93
CA TYR A 101 6.37 -11.41 5.86
C TYR A 101 7.02 -10.16 5.29
N LYS A 102 8.27 -10.28 4.81
CA LYS A 102 9.03 -9.18 4.20
C LYS A 102 8.32 -8.59 2.99
N ILE A 103 7.77 -9.44 2.12
CA ILE A 103 7.01 -8.99 0.94
C ILE A 103 5.77 -8.20 1.36
N VAL A 104 4.99 -8.70 2.33
CA VAL A 104 3.77 -8.02 2.79
C VAL A 104 4.09 -6.71 3.50
N GLN A 105 5.14 -6.68 4.31
CA GLN A 105 5.63 -5.47 4.97
C GLN A 105 6.08 -4.41 3.95
N ASP A 106 6.75 -4.83 2.88
CA ASP A 106 7.15 -3.95 1.78
C ASP A 106 5.93 -3.38 1.04
N ILE A 107 4.91 -4.20 0.78
CA ILE A 107 3.65 -3.77 0.17
C ILE A 107 2.98 -2.72 1.06
N GLN A 108 2.88 -2.97 2.36
CA GLN A 108 2.30 -2.03 3.32
C GLN A 108 3.08 -0.71 3.34
N THR A 109 4.41 -0.78 3.38
CA THR A 109 5.29 0.38 3.36
C THR A 109 5.09 1.20 2.09
N LEU A 110 5.06 0.55 0.93
CA LEU A 110 4.82 1.20 -0.35
C LEU A 110 3.49 1.97 -0.35
N HIS A 111 2.41 1.32 0.07
CA HIS A 111 1.09 1.96 0.11
C HIS A 111 1.04 3.14 1.08
N ASN A 112 1.67 3.02 2.24
CA ASN A 112 1.76 4.12 3.21
C ASN A 112 2.55 5.32 2.67
N VAL A 113 3.67 5.08 1.99
CA VAL A 113 4.43 6.15 1.32
C VAL A 113 3.57 6.86 0.27
N ILE A 114 2.84 6.12 -0.56
CA ILE A 114 1.98 6.71 -1.59
C ILE A 114 0.85 7.51 -0.94
N LYS A 115 0.18 6.96 0.08
CA LYS A 115 -0.88 7.63 0.84
C LYS A 115 -0.40 8.96 1.43
N ASP A 116 0.75 8.97 2.09
CA ASP A 116 1.31 10.17 2.71
C ASP A 116 1.62 11.26 1.67
N ARG A 117 2.04 10.87 0.46
CA ARG A 117 2.22 11.80 -0.66
C ARG A 117 0.90 12.39 -1.13
N TYR A 118 -0.16 11.60 -1.24
CA TYR A 118 -1.49 12.11 -1.58
C TYR A 118 -1.99 13.15 -0.58
N ILE A 119 -1.87 12.86 0.72
CA ILE A 119 -2.25 13.77 1.79
C ILE A 119 -1.43 15.07 1.71
N ALA A 120 -0.11 14.97 1.51
CA ALA A 120 0.76 16.14 1.40
C ALA A 120 0.41 17.00 0.18
N ALA A 121 0.16 16.39 -0.98
CA ALA A 121 -0.17 17.11 -2.21
C ALA A 121 -1.49 17.90 -2.09
N ASP A 122 -2.52 17.30 -1.49
CA ASP A 122 -3.80 17.96 -1.26
C ASP A 122 -3.66 19.13 -0.27
N ALA A 123 -2.91 18.94 0.82
CA ALA A 123 -2.63 20.00 1.79
C ALA A 123 -1.86 21.18 1.18
N GLU A 124 -0.83 20.91 0.37
CA GLU A 124 -0.08 21.96 -0.35
C GLU A 124 -0.95 22.72 -1.35
N PHE A 125 -1.87 22.03 -2.04
CA PHE A 125 -2.82 22.66 -2.93
C PHE A 125 -3.76 23.60 -2.16
N ALA A 126 -4.38 23.12 -1.08
CA ALA A 126 -5.28 23.90 -0.25
C ALA A 126 -4.58 25.15 0.32
N GLN A 127 -3.34 25.01 0.81
CA GLN A 127 -2.55 26.14 1.30
C GLN A 127 -2.29 27.19 0.20
N ARG A 128 -1.94 26.77 -1.02
CA ARG A 128 -1.71 27.69 -2.14
C ARG A 128 -2.99 28.44 -2.53
N VAL A 129 -4.13 27.76 -2.55
CA VAL A 129 -5.42 28.39 -2.83
C VAL A 129 -5.76 29.42 -1.75
N ASN A 130 -5.65 29.07 -0.47
CA ASN A 130 -5.92 29.99 0.62
C ASN A 130 -5.01 31.23 0.58
N ALA A 131 -3.71 31.04 0.34
CA ALA A 131 -2.76 32.14 0.20
C ALA A 131 -3.07 33.05 -1.01
N LEU A 132 -3.65 32.52 -2.09
CA LEU A 132 -4.12 33.31 -3.22
C LEU A 132 -5.40 34.07 -2.87
N LEU A 133 -6.36 33.42 -2.19
CA LEU A 133 -7.61 34.03 -1.76
C LEU A 133 -7.37 35.22 -0.81
N GLU A 134 -6.45 35.10 0.15
CA GLU A 134 -6.05 36.20 1.05
C GLU A 134 -5.46 37.40 0.31
N ARG A 135 -4.89 37.19 -0.87
CA ARG A 135 -4.28 38.25 -1.70
C ARG A 135 -5.26 38.85 -2.71
N LEU A 136 -6.47 38.31 -2.83
CA LEU A 136 -7.46 38.87 -3.75
C LEU A 136 -7.97 40.21 -3.22
N PRO A 137 -8.04 41.27 -4.06
CA PRO A 137 -8.66 42.53 -3.66
C PRO A 137 -10.15 42.33 -3.36
N GLU A 138 -10.67 43.01 -2.33
CA GLU A 138 -12.07 42.90 -1.88
C GLU A 138 -13.11 43.33 -2.93
N HIS A 139 -12.69 43.97 -4.01
CA HIS A 139 -13.58 44.43 -5.07
C HIS A 139 -13.41 43.54 -6.31
N PRO A 140 -14.50 42.95 -6.84
CA PRO A 140 -14.42 42.13 -8.04
C PRO A 140 -13.84 42.96 -9.19
N THR A 141 -12.83 42.42 -9.86
CA THR A 141 -12.32 43.02 -11.08
C THR A 141 -13.46 43.09 -12.11
N PRO A 142 -13.71 44.24 -12.72
CA PRO A 142 -14.81 44.38 -13.67
C PRO A 142 -14.61 43.39 -14.81
N ILE A 143 -15.63 42.57 -15.08
CA ILE A 143 -15.66 41.70 -16.25
C ILE A 143 -15.54 42.64 -17.46
N ARG A 144 -14.41 42.55 -18.16
CA ARG A 144 -14.17 43.35 -19.37
C ARG A 144 -15.28 42.99 -20.36
N ALA A 145 -16.27 43.88 -20.52
CA ALA A 145 -17.26 43.75 -21.57
C ALA A 145 -16.49 43.58 -22.89
N VAL A 146 -16.82 42.54 -23.64
CA VAL A 146 -16.31 42.35 -25.00
C VAL A 146 -16.55 43.66 -25.74
N PRO A 147 -15.53 44.29 -26.38
CA PRO A 147 -15.77 45.50 -27.14
C PRO A 147 -16.79 45.17 -28.23
N SER A 148 -18.01 45.70 -28.11
CA SER A 148 -18.95 45.70 -29.22
C SER A 148 -18.28 46.46 -30.35
N GLN A 149 -17.86 45.76 -31.40
CA GLN A 149 -17.34 46.41 -32.60
C GLN A 149 -18.43 47.36 -33.13
N PRO A 150 -18.15 48.66 -33.28
CA PRO A 150 -19.08 49.56 -33.94
C PRO A 150 -19.02 49.25 -35.43
N GLY A 151 -20.00 48.52 -35.95
CA GLY A 151 -20.02 48.21 -37.39
C GLY A 151 -20.96 47.11 -37.87
N VAL A 152 -21.65 46.37 -37.00
CA VAL A 152 -22.68 45.43 -37.47
C VAL A 152 -24.05 46.09 -37.38
N THR A 153 -24.50 46.66 -38.50
CA THR A 153 -25.91 46.97 -38.73
C THR A 153 -26.73 45.73 -38.41
N THR A 154 -27.43 45.75 -37.28
CA THR A 154 -28.55 44.84 -37.04
C THR A 154 -29.66 45.28 -37.99
N ALA A 155 -29.73 44.64 -39.17
CA ALA A 155 -30.92 44.71 -39.99
C ALA A 155 -32.08 44.16 -39.15
N SER A 156 -32.93 45.05 -38.67
CA SER A 156 -34.23 44.68 -38.09
C SER A 156 -35.09 44.14 -39.24
N PRO A 157 -35.73 42.97 -39.10
CA PRO A 157 -36.69 42.52 -40.10
C PRO A 157 -37.93 43.43 -40.01
N GLN A 158 -38.19 44.15 -41.09
CA GLN A 158 -39.38 44.97 -41.28
C GLN A 158 -40.62 44.06 -41.39
N PRO A 159 -41.70 44.30 -40.64
CA PRO A 159 -42.94 43.53 -40.80
C PRO A 159 -43.65 43.93 -42.10
N GLU A 160 -44.17 42.93 -42.83
CA GLU A 160 -44.89 43.08 -44.10
C GLU A 160 -46.12 44.01 -44.00
N PRO A 161 -46.45 44.76 -45.06
CA PRO A 161 -47.66 45.58 -45.08
C PRO A 161 -48.90 44.73 -45.40
N LEU A 162 -49.92 44.80 -44.55
CA LEU A 162 -51.29 44.40 -44.88
C LEU A 162 -51.93 45.49 -45.75
N SER A 163 -52.28 45.15 -46.98
CA SER A 163 -53.09 45.98 -47.88
C SER A 163 -54.59 45.76 -47.63
N PRO A 164 -55.45 46.77 -47.90
CA PRO A 164 -56.87 46.78 -47.52
C PRO A 164 -57.76 45.80 -48.28
#